data_AF-A0A9Q9AQU3-F1
#
_entry.id   AF-A0A9Q9AQU3-F1
#
_cell.length_a   1.000
_cell.length_b   1.000
_cell.length_c   1.000
_cell.angle_alpha   90.00
_cell.angle_beta   90.00
_cell.angle_gamma   90.00
#
_symmetry.space_group_name_H-M   'P 1'
#
loop_
_entity.id
_entity.type
_entity.pdbx_description
1 polymer ?
#
loop_
_entity_poly.entity_id
_entity_poly.type
_entity_poly.pdbx_seq_one_letter_code
_entity_poly.pdbx_strand_id
1 'polypeptide(L)'
;MPSTTSSTKHMTPHEAICDAAHRMIQGLDDNNAELLSSAFTPDATYDLRAFSFLGFDQVLSGQANIVSTLLSAVGHMDTTHMLSNFRTRILEAGTGEGEGDGGKAEMECYALAQHWRTGE
;
A
#
# COMPACT_ATOMS: atom_id res chain seq x y z
N MET A 1 16.45 2.75 -16.23
CA MET A 1 16.04 1.45 -15.66
C MET A 1 14.73 1.07 -16.32
N PRO A 2 14.56 -0.13 -16.90
CA PRO A 2 13.25 -0.55 -17.39
C PRO A 2 12.31 -0.70 -16.20
N SER A 3 11.16 -0.02 -16.23
CA SER A 3 10.12 -0.15 -15.22
C SER A 3 9.55 -1.57 -15.31
N THR A 4 9.81 -2.38 -14.29
CA THR A 4 9.28 -3.73 -14.14
C THR A 4 7.87 -3.63 -13.59
N THR A 5 6.88 -3.36 -14.44
CA THR A 5 5.51 -3.76 -14.13
C THR A 5 5.48 -5.28 -14.02
N SER A 6 5.50 -5.78 -12.79
CA SER A 6 5.46 -7.22 -12.47
C SER A 6 4.16 -7.83 -13.01
N SER A 7 4.30 -8.81 -13.90
CA SER A 7 3.17 -9.55 -14.46
C SER A 7 2.55 -10.43 -13.36
N THR A 8 1.34 -10.09 -12.90
CA THR A 8 0.57 -10.87 -11.92
C THR A 8 0.05 -12.21 -12.44
N LYS A 9 0.41 -12.62 -13.65
CA LYS A 9 -0.12 -13.81 -14.36
C LYS A 9 0.03 -15.15 -13.61
N HIS A 10 0.90 -15.22 -12.60
CA HIS A 10 1.08 -16.41 -11.76
C HIS A 10 0.34 -16.35 -10.41
N MET A 11 -0.28 -15.22 -10.08
CA MET A 11 -0.89 -14.98 -8.78
C MET A 11 -2.37 -15.37 -8.80
N THR A 12 -2.80 -16.08 -7.76
CA THR A 12 -4.21 -16.22 -7.42
C THR A 12 -4.80 -14.84 -7.06
N PRO A 13 -6.14 -14.68 -7.10
CA PRO A 13 -6.77 -13.44 -6.65
C PRO A 13 -6.40 -13.03 -5.22
N HIS A 14 -6.28 -14.01 -4.30
CA HIS A 14 -5.83 -13.76 -2.92
C HIS A 14 -4.42 -13.16 -2.90
N GLU A 15 -3.48 -13.77 -3.62
CA GLU A 15 -2.10 -13.27 -3.71
C GLU A 15 -2.04 -11.88 -4.34
N ALA A 16 -2.83 -11.62 -5.39
CA ALA A 16 -2.88 -10.31 -6.05
C ALA A 16 -3.38 -9.20 -5.12
N ILE A 17 -4.37 -9.50 -4.27
CA ILE A 17 -4.87 -8.57 -3.26
C ILE A 17 -3.81 -8.32 -2.19
N CYS A 18 -3.21 -9.38 -1.64
CA CYS A 18 -2.17 -9.27 -0.60
C CYS A 18 -0.93 -8.52 -1.10
N ASP A 19 -0.56 -8.70 -2.36
CA ASP A 19 0.58 -8.03 -2.99
C ASP A 19 0.44 -6.51 -3.03
N ALA A 20 -0.78 -5.96 -3.15
CA ALA A 20 -0.98 -4.51 -3.02
C ALA A 20 -0.53 -3.99 -1.65
N ALA A 21 -0.87 -4.69 -0.57
CA ALA A 21 -0.43 -4.34 0.78
C ALA A 21 1.08 -4.55 0.97
N HIS A 22 1.66 -5.61 0.40
CA HIS A 22 3.11 -5.83 0.44
C HIS A 22 3.89 -4.75 -0.32
N ARG A 23 3.43 -4.33 -1.50
CA ARG A 23 4.07 -3.23 -2.23
C ARG A 23 3.95 -1.91 -1.49
N MET A 24 2.84 -1.66 -0.79
CA MET A 24 2.68 -0.49 0.05
C MET A 24 3.73 -0.47 1.18
N ILE A 25 3.81 -1.54 1.99
CA ILE A 25 4.72 -1.55 3.14
C ILE A 25 6.19 -1.63 2.74
N GLN A 26 6.53 -2.41 1.71
CA GLN A 26 7.90 -2.46 1.18
C GLN A 26 8.30 -1.11 0.58
N GLY A 27 7.38 -0.43 -0.12
CA GLY A 27 7.62 0.92 -0.64
C GLY A 27 7.92 1.94 0.47
N LEU A 28 7.35 1.76 1.67
CA LEU A 28 7.69 2.58 2.83
C LEU A 28 9.05 2.20 3.41
N ASP A 29 9.29 0.90 3.63
CA ASP A 29 10.52 0.40 4.24
C ASP A 29 11.77 0.71 3.40
N ASP A 30 11.65 0.62 2.08
CA ASP A 30 12.74 0.91 1.14
C ASP A 30 12.82 2.40 0.76
N ASN A 31 11.94 3.25 1.29
CA ASN A 31 11.76 4.65 0.86
C ASN A 31 11.62 4.78 -0.67
N ASN A 32 10.85 3.87 -1.29
CA ASN A 32 10.71 3.71 -2.72
C ASN A 32 9.35 4.22 -3.22
N ALA A 33 9.36 5.45 -3.76
CA ALA A 33 8.15 6.11 -4.24
C ALA A 33 7.48 5.40 -5.43
N GLU A 34 8.24 4.77 -6.33
CA GLU A 34 7.66 4.05 -7.49
C GLU A 34 6.91 2.81 -7.00
N LEU A 35 7.51 2.03 -6.09
CA LEU A 35 6.89 0.84 -5.52
C LEU A 35 5.66 1.21 -4.68
N LEU A 36 5.76 2.22 -3.82
CA LEU A 36 4.64 2.70 -3.02
C LEU A 36 3.48 3.20 -3.90
N SER A 37 3.79 3.96 -4.96
CA SER A 37 2.76 4.47 -5.89
C SER A 37 1.99 3.32 -6.54
N SER A 38 2.68 2.26 -6.94
CA SER A 38 2.05 1.12 -7.59
C SER A 38 0.93 0.48 -6.76
N ALA A 39 0.96 0.61 -5.42
CA ALA A 39 0.00 0.00 -4.51
C ALA A 39 -1.38 0.69 -4.51
N PHE A 40 -1.50 1.87 -5.09
CA PHE A 40 -2.71 2.68 -5.05
C PHE A 40 -3.27 2.96 -6.44
N THR A 41 -4.60 3.02 -6.55
CA THR A 41 -5.27 3.61 -7.72
C THR A 41 -5.12 5.14 -7.72
N PRO A 42 -5.23 5.81 -8.88
CA PRO A 42 -5.10 7.27 -8.97
C PRO A 42 -6.03 8.04 -8.01
N ASP A 43 -7.22 7.50 -7.77
CA ASP A 43 -8.29 8.05 -6.95
C ASP A 43 -8.37 7.47 -5.53
N ALA A 44 -7.34 6.75 -5.09
CA ALA A 44 -7.33 6.10 -3.78
C ALA A 44 -7.56 7.08 -2.62
N THR A 45 -8.17 6.58 -1.54
CA THR A 45 -8.32 7.28 -0.27
C THR A 45 -7.58 6.55 0.84
N TYR A 46 -6.90 7.28 1.72
CA TYR A 46 -6.18 6.72 2.86
C TYR A 46 -6.57 7.44 4.15
N ASP A 47 -7.17 6.72 5.09
CA ASP A 47 -7.67 7.29 6.35
C ASP A 47 -6.59 7.22 7.44
N LEU A 48 -6.02 8.37 7.81
CA LEU A 48 -5.00 8.44 8.86
C LEU A 48 -5.56 8.74 10.24
N ARG A 49 -6.88 8.89 10.41
CA ARG A 49 -7.47 9.27 11.72
C ARG A 49 -7.22 8.23 12.81
N ALA A 50 -7.01 6.97 12.43
CA ALA A 50 -6.56 5.91 13.34
C ALA A 50 -5.20 6.20 13.99
N PHE A 51 -4.40 7.09 13.40
CA PHE A 51 -3.09 7.54 13.87
C PHE A 51 -3.13 8.95 14.48
N SER A 52 -4.30 9.43 14.92
CA SER A 52 -4.46 10.74 15.57
C SER A 52 -3.58 10.95 16.81
N PHE A 53 -3.23 9.88 17.51
CA PHE A 53 -2.26 9.92 18.61
C PHE A 53 -0.83 10.30 18.17
N LEU A 54 -0.52 10.20 16.88
CA LEU A 54 0.72 10.68 16.25
C LEU A 54 0.56 12.05 15.58
N GLY A 55 -0.61 12.69 15.71
CA GLY A 55 -0.90 14.00 15.12
C GLY A 55 -1.50 13.94 13.70
N PHE A 56 -1.91 12.77 13.21
CA PHE A 56 -2.60 12.64 11.93
C PHE A 56 -4.12 12.58 12.11
N ASP A 57 -4.87 13.55 11.58
CA ASP A 57 -6.33 13.61 11.69
C ASP A 57 -7.02 13.86 10.33
N GLN A 58 -6.37 13.45 9.26
CA GLN A 58 -6.85 13.66 7.90
C GLN A 58 -7.20 12.35 7.17
N VAL A 59 -8.13 12.46 6.23
CA VAL A 59 -8.29 11.48 5.15
C VAL A 59 -7.58 12.05 3.93
N LEU A 60 -6.61 11.31 3.41
CA LEU A 60 -5.91 11.65 2.18
C LEU A 60 -6.72 11.16 0.97
N SER A 61 -6.65 11.91 -0.12
CA SER A 61 -7.26 11.53 -1.40
C SER A 61 -6.28 11.77 -2.54
N GLY A 62 -6.25 10.81 -3.47
CA GLY A 62 -5.35 10.79 -4.61
C GLY A 62 -4.01 10.14 -4.31
N GLN A 63 -3.56 9.26 -5.20
CA GLN A 63 -2.29 8.51 -5.09
C GLN A 63 -1.10 9.42 -4.75
N ALA A 64 -0.91 10.51 -5.49
CA ALA A 64 0.25 11.40 -5.29
C ALA A 64 0.30 12.02 -3.89
N ASN A 65 -0.86 12.41 -3.35
CA ASN A 65 -0.94 12.98 -2.01
C ASN A 65 -0.67 11.92 -0.93
N ILE A 66 -1.19 10.70 -1.13
CA ILE A 66 -0.91 9.56 -0.24
C ILE A 66 0.58 9.25 -0.20
N VAL A 67 1.20 9.02 -1.37
CA VAL A 67 2.62 8.64 -1.49
C VAL A 67 3.52 9.71 -0.86
N SER A 68 3.32 10.98 -1.21
CA SER A 68 4.13 12.08 -0.66
C SER A 68 3.98 12.25 0.84
N THR A 69 2.76 12.11 1.38
CA THR A 69 2.52 12.21 2.82
C THR A 69 3.18 11.06 3.58
N LEU A 70 3.01 9.81 3.12
CA LEU A 70 3.55 8.66 3.83
C LEU A 70 5.09 8.63 3.82
N LEU A 71 5.74 8.93 2.68
CA LEU A 71 7.20 9.00 2.62
C LEU A 71 7.77 10.15 3.44
N SER A 72 7.07 11.30 3.50
CA SER A 72 7.50 12.40 4.37
C SER A 72 7.40 12.04 5.85
N ALA A 73 6.44 11.19 6.23
CA ALA A 73 6.20 10.81 7.62
C ALA A 73 7.20 9.76 8.13
N VAL A 74 7.52 8.74 7.34
CA VAL A 74 8.33 7.60 7.79
C VAL A 74 9.46 7.20 6.83
N GLY A 75 9.49 7.68 5.59
CA GLY A 75 10.48 7.25 4.59
C GLY A 75 11.92 7.68 4.89
N HIS A 76 12.12 8.62 5.81
CA HIS A 76 13.46 9.02 6.27
C HIS A 76 13.97 8.18 7.48
N MET A 77 13.15 7.26 7.99
CA MET A 77 13.44 6.41 9.14
C MET A 77 13.89 5.03 8.68
N ASP A 78 14.66 4.33 9.52
CA ASP A 78 14.87 2.90 9.30
C ASP A 78 13.61 2.18 9.80
N THR A 79 12.81 1.70 8.85
CA THR A 79 11.51 1.11 9.13
C THR A 79 11.44 -0.35 8.69
N THR A 80 10.68 -1.14 9.44
CA THR A 80 10.31 -2.49 9.03
C THR A 80 8.86 -2.74 9.41
N HIS A 81 8.05 -3.11 8.42
CA HIS A 81 6.67 -3.52 8.59
C HIS A 81 6.54 -5.01 8.28
N MET A 82 5.81 -5.73 9.13
CA MET A 82 5.46 -7.14 8.95
C MET A 82 3.95 -7.27 8.88
N LEU A 83 3.45 -7.77 7.75
CA LEU A 83 2.04 -8.07 7.56
C LEU A 83 1.77 -9.56 7.75
N SER A 84 0.67 -9.90 8.41
CA SER A 84 0.28 -11.30 8.68
C SER A 84 -1.24 -11.47 8.74
N ASN A 85 -1.70 -12.72 8.82
CA ASN A 85 -3.12 -13.07 9.01
C ASN A 85 -4.07 -12.47 7.95
N PHE A 86 -3.62 -12.42 6.70
CA PHE A 86 -4.40 -11.93 5.59
C PHE A 86 -5.72 -12.69 5.42
N ARG A 87 -6.81 -11.94 5.32
CA ARG A 87 -8.14 -12.42 4.94
C ARG A 87 -8.65 -11.56 3.81
N THR A 88 -9.04 -12.16 2.70
CA THR A 88 -9.47 -11.44 1.50
C THR A 88 -10.87 -11.88 1.08
N ARG A 89 -11.67 -10.94 0.59
CA ARG A 89 -13.01 -11.20 0.06
C ARG A 89 -13.20 -10.44 -1.24
N ILE A 90 -13.47 -11.17 -2.33
CA ILE A 90 -13.84 -10.55 -3.61
C ILE A 90 -15.30 -10.11 -3.50
N LEU A 91 -15.56 -8.84 -3.79
CA LEU A 91 -16.90 -8.25 -3.78
C LEU A 91 -17.49 -8.24 -5.20
N GLU A 92 -16.68 -7.82 -6.16
CA GLU A 92 -17.03 -7.72 -7.57
C GLU A 92 -15.84 -8.24 -8.37
N ALA A 93 -16.04 -9.29 -9.17
CA ALA A 93 -14.97 -9.80 -10.01
C ALA A 93 -14.68 -8.80 -11.13
N GLY A 94 -13.41 -8.45 -11.27
CA GLY A 94 -12.94 -7.69 -12.43
C GLY A 94 -13.00 -8.58 -13.65
N THR A 95 -13.34 -7.98 -14.80
CA THR A 95 -13.30 -8.68 -16.08
C THR A 95 -11.86 -8.77 -16.59
N GLY A 96 -10.96 -7.92 -16.09
CA GLY A 96 -9.54 -7.90 -16.43
C GLY A 96 -9.27 -7.34 -17.83
N GLU A 97 -10.29 -6.74 -18.45
CA GLU A 97 -10.27 -6.17 -19.79
C GLU A 97 -10.19 -4.64 -19.71
N GLY A 98 -8.96 -4.11 -19.78
CA GLY A 98 -8.69 -2.68 -19.87
C GLY A 98 -8.42 -1.96 -18.53
N GLU A 99 -7.92 -0.73 -18.62
CA GLU A 99 -7.74 0.14 -17.45
C GLU A 99 -9.09 0.54 -16.86
N GLY A 100 -9.30 0.28 -15.57
CA GLY A 100 -10.53 0.61 -14.85
C GLY A 100 -11.54 -0.54 -14.71
N ASP A 101 -11.30 -1.67 -15.36
CA ASP A 101 -12.09 -2.91 -15.21
C ASP A 101 -11.58 -3.80 -14.06
N GLY A 102 -11.05 -3.13 -13.04
CA GLY A 102 -10.55 -3.76 -11.83
C GLY A 102 -11.72 -4.21 -10.96
N GLY A 103 -11.67 -5.46 -10.52
CA GLY A 103 -12.63 -5.95 -9.52
C GLY A 103 -12.49 -5.21 -8.20
N LYS A 104 -13.51 -5.31 -7.35
CA LYS A 104 -13.46 -4.82 -5.97
C LYS A 104 -13.22 -5.98 -5.02
N ALA A 105 -12.35 -5.76 -4.05
CA ALA A 105 -12.09 -6.70 -2.98
C ALA A 105 -11.88 -5.97 -1.66
N GLU A 106 -12.08 -6.70 -0.57
CA GLU A 106 -11.71 -6.31 0.78
C GLU A 106 -10.55 -7.18 1.26
N MET A 107 -9.72 -6.59 2.11
CA MET A 107 -8.62 -7.27 2.77
C MET A 107 -8.52 -6.77 4.21
N GLU A 108 -8.30 -7.72 5.12
CA GLU A 108 -7.91 -7.46 6.50
C GLU A 108 -6.60 -8.20 6.77
N CYS A 109 -5.70 -7.58 7.52
CA CYS A 109 -4.46 -8.19 7.97
C CYS A 109 -4.04 -7.57 9.31
N TYR A 110 -3.05 -8.18 9.96
CA TYR A 110 -2.33 -7.58 11.07
C TYR A 110 -1.06 -6.92 10.56
N ALA A 111 -0.78 -5.73 11.06
CA ALA A 111 0.46 -5.01 10.79
C ALA A 111 1.25 -4.81 12.10
N LEU A 112 2.51 -5.25 12.09
CA LEU A 112 3.50 -4.88 13.09
C LEU A 112 4.49 -3.93 12.43
N ALA A 113 4.72 -2.77 13.03
CA ALA A 113 5.65 -1.76 12.52
C ALA A 113 6.74 -1.48 13.56
N GLN A 114 7.98 -1.33 13.09
CA GLN A 114 9.10 -0.82 13.86
C GLN A 114 9.68 0.38 13.12
N HIS A 115 9.82 1.50 13.83
CA HIS A 115 10.38 2.74 13.28
C HIS A 115 11.57 3.15 14.13
N TRP A 116 12.74 3.20 13.52
CA TRP A 116 13.97 3.69 14.14
C TRP A 116 14.31 5.07 13.59
N ARG A 117 14.51 6.05 14.48
CA ARG A 117 14.91 7.39 14.02
C ARG A 117 16.34 7.34 13.51
N THR A 118 16.63 8.20 12.54
CA THR A 118 17.98 8.35 12.01
C THR A 118 18.97 8.61 13.16
N GLY A 119 19.93 7.72 13.35
CA GLY A 119 20.98 7.86 14.37
C GLY A 119 20.66 7.26 15.74
N GLU A 120 19.54 6.55 15.89
CA GLU A 120 19.21 5.72 17.06
C GLU A 120 19.55 4.22 16.86
#